data_AF-A0A2E8VPD9-F1
#
_entry.id   AF-A0A2E8VPD9-F1
#
_cell.length_a   1.000
_cell.length_b   1.000
_cell.length_c   1.000
_cell.angle_alpha   90.00
_cell.angle_beta   90.00
_cell.angle_gamma   90.00
#
_symmetry.space_group_name_H-M   'P 1'
#
loop_
_entity.id
_entity.type
_entity.pdbx_description
1 polymer ?
#
loop_
_entity_poly.entity_id
_entity_poly.type
_entity_poly.pdbx_seq_one_letter_code
_entity_poly.pdbx_strand_id
1 'polypeptide(L)'
;MRTADLSEFRDRGGKLLMYQGWNDYPLRPARAIDYKAAVEASMGGARETADFFSLFMVPGMLHCAGGPGAWQTDYVDLLVAWREDGKAPKRIVATQPGPVAMGHLAPDERVAQTRRFTRPLCPHPQRAEYRGRGDENDAANWRCNNP
;
A
#
# COMPACT_ATOMS: atom_id res chain seq x y z
N MET A 1 -21.92 15.77 8.73
CA MET A 1 -21.37 14.40 8.62
C MET A 1 -19.89 14.45 8.93
N ARG A 2 -19.43 13.81 10.02
CA ARG A 2 -18.00 13.61 10.29
C ARG A 2 -17.52 12.44 9.42
N THR A 3 -16.92 12.72 8.27
CA THR A 3 -16.49 11.71 7.28
C THR A 3 -15.28 10.87 7.72
N ALA A 4 -14.65 11.21 8.83
CA ALA A 4 -13.47 10.53 9.39
C ALA A 4 -13.74 9.79 10.71
N ASP A 5 -14.98 9.85 11.23
CA ASP A 5 -15.37 9.01 12.35
C ASP A 5 -15.78 7.63 11.81
N LEU A 6 -14.93 6.64 12.06
CA LEU A 6 -15.11 5.25 11.63
C LEU A 6 -15.49 4.34 12.81
N SER A 7 -16.02 4.89 13.90
CA SER A 7 -16.39 4.12 15.10
C SER A 7 -17.35 2.98 14.78
N GLU A 8 -18.45 3.23 14.08
CA GLU A 8 -19.40 2.18 13.70
C GLU A 8 -18.75 1.09 12.83
N PHE A 9 -17.90 1.47 11.88
CA PHE A 9 -17.19 0.52 11.03
C PHE A 9 -16.25 -0.37 11.85
N ARG A 10 -15.46 0.24 12.76
CA ARG A 10 -14.58 -0.47 13.69
C ARG A 10 -15.36 -1.40 14.61
N ASP A 11 -16.47 -0.94 15.17
CA ASP A 11 -17.24 -1.67 16.18
C ASP A 11 -17.97 -2.89 15.58
N ARG A 12 -18.23 -2.87 14.26
CA ARG A 12 -18.67 -4.04 13.48
C ARG A 12 -17.51 -4.97 13.06
N GLY A 13 -16.29 -4.63 13.49
CA GLY A 13 -15.04 -5.34 13.22
C GLY A 13 -14.46 -5.11 11.82
N GLY A 14 -14.90 -4.07 11.12
CA GLY A 14 -14.41 -3.72 9.79
C GLY A 14 -12.90 -3.49 9.78
N LYS A 15 -12.24 -3.87 8.67
CA LYS A 15 -10.83 -3.64 8.40
C LYS A 15 -10.68 -2.80 7.14
N LEU A 16 -9.96 -1.70 7.22
CA LEU A 16 -9.72 -0.76 6.13
C LEU A 16 -8.23 -0.81 5.75
N LEU A 17 -7.95 -1.37 4.58
CA LEU A 17 -6.66 -1.28 3.92
C LEU A 17 -6.80 -0.26 2.79
N MET A 18 -6.16 0.90 2.96
CA MET A 18 -6.10 1.93 1.93
C MET A 18 -4.72 1.90 1.28
N TYR A 19 -4.66 2.09 -0.03
CA TYR A 19 -3.40 2.29 -0.74
C TYR A 19 -3.53 3.47 -1.69
N GLN A 20 -2.43 4.17 -1.95
CA GLN A 20 -2.39 5.31 -2.86
C GLN A 20 -1.03 5.39 -3.54
N GLY A 21 -1.01 5.69 -4.84
CA GLY A 21 0.22 5.86 -5.59
C GLY A 21 0.88 7.19 -5.27
N TRP A 22 2.19 7.20 -5.04
CA TRP A 22 2.93 8.45 -4.85
C TRP A 22 3.00 9.30 -6.12
N ASN A 23 2.83 8.69 -7.30
CA ASN A 23 2.89 9.36 -8.60
C ASN A 23 1.49 9.50 -9.25
N ASP A 24 0.41 9.32 -8.47
CA ASP A 24 -0.96 9.56 -8.91
C ASP A 24 -1.15 11.07 -9.16
N TYR A 25 -0.88 11.53 -10.38
CA TYR A 25 -1.06 12.92 -10.75
C TYR A 25 -2.55 13.32 -10.91
N PRO A 26 -3.48 12.44 -11.33
CA PRO A 26 -4.91 12.75 -11.29
C PRO A 26 -5.43 13.00 -9.87
N LEU A 27 -5.00 12.20 -8.89
CA LEU A 27 -5.42 12.30 -7.51
C LEU A 27 -4.23 12.63 -6.59
N ARG A 28 -4.21 13.87 -6.07
CA ARG A 28 -3.21 14.36 -5.10
C ARG A 28 -2.95 13.32 -3.98
N PRO A 29 -1.79 12.64 -3.94
CA PRO A 29 -1.54 11.54 -3.01
C PRO A 29 -1.64 11.96 -1.53
N ALA A 30 -1.31 13.22 -1.24
CA ALA A 30 -1.44 13.82 0.09
C ALA A 30 -2.86 13.67 0.68
N ARG A 31 -3.91 13.58 -0.14
CA ARG A 31 -5.29 13.41 0.33
C ARG A 31 -5.50 12.12 1.11
N ALA A 32 -4.82 11.04 0.75
CA ALA A 32 -4.87 9.78 1.48
C ALA A 32 -4.22 9.90 2.87
N ILE A 33 -3.11 10.64 2.93
CA ILE A 33 -2.39 10.93 4.18
C ILE A 33 -3.22 11.84 5.08
N ASP A 34 -3.80 12.91 4.52
CA ASP A 34 -4.68 13.84 5.23
C ASP A 34 -5.91 13.10 5.80
N TYR A 35 -6.51 12.19 5.03
CA TYR A 35 -7.62 11.39 5.50
C TYR A 35 -7.21 10.46 6.64
N LYS A 36 -6.05 9.80 6.54
CA LYS A 36 -5.51 9.00 7.64
C LYS A 36 -5.35 9.83 8.91
N ALA A 37 -4.72 11.00 8.81
CA ALA A 37 -4.54 11.90 9.93
C ALA A 37 -5.87 12.35 10.55
N ALA A 38 -6.89 12.62 9.71
CA ALA A 38 -8.22 13.00 10.18
C ALA A 38 -8.93 11.87 10.95
N VAL A 39 -8.80 10.62 10.49
CA VAL A 39 -9.34 9.44 11.20
C VAL A 39 -8.61 9.25 12.53
N GLU A 40 -7.28 9.29 12.52
CA GLU A 40 -6.46 9.19 13.73
C GLU A 40 -6.84 10.27 14.75
N ALA A 41 -6.99 11.53 14.31
CA ALA A 41 -7.42 12.62 15.19
C ALA A 41 -8.84 12.43 15.76
N SER A 42 -9.74 11.80 14.99
CA SER A 42 -11.13 11.59 15.39
C SER A 42 -11.32 10.36 16.31
N MET A 43 -10.36 9.42 16.31
CA MET A 43 -10.54 8.09 16.90
C MET A 43 -9.48 7.71 17.96
N GLY A 44 -8.84 8.70 18.60
CA GLY A 44 -7.93 8.46 19.72
C GLY A 44 -6.47 8.23 19.31
N GLY A 45 -6.12 8.49 18.06
CA GLY A 45 -4.74 8.50 17.55
C GLY A 45 -4.33 7.27 16.74
N ALA A 46 -3.07 7.27 16.31
CA ALA A 46 -2.50 6.21 15.47
C ALA A 46 -2.53 4.83 16.13
N ARG A 47 -2.33 4.77 17.46
CA ARG A 47 -2.35 3.51 18.20
C ARG A 47 -3.73 2.86 18.20
N GLU A 48 -4.77 3.64 18.47
CA GLU A 48 -6.16 3.14 18.55
C GLU A 48 -6.72 2.76 17.18
N THR A 49 -6.20 3.35 16.10
CA THR A 49 -6.66 3.09 14.74
C THR A 49 -5.88 1.96 14.04
N ALA A 50 -4.66 1.65 14.49
CA ALA A 50 -3.80 0.63 13.88
C ALA A 50 -4.45 -0.77 13.80
N ASP A 51 -5.39 -1.08 14.71
CA ASP A 51 -6.06 -2.38 14.75
C ASP A 51 -7.08 -2.59 13.63
N PHE A 52 -7.53 -1.51 12.96
CA PHE A 52 -8.56 -1.59 11.93
C PHE A 52 -8.29 -0.76 10.68
N PHE A 53 -7.32 0.17 10.70
CA PHE A 53 -7.02 1.03 9.57
C PHE A 53 -5.52 1.06 9.28
N SER A 54 -5.14 0.78 8.03
CA SER A 54 -3.77 0.86 7.54
C SER A 54 -3.73 1.52 6.16
N LEU A 55 -2.76 2.42 5.97
CA LEU A 55 -2.48 3.07 4.69
C LEU A 55 -1.13 2.60 4.16
N PHE A 56 -1.08 2.16 2.91
CA PHE A 56 0.14 1.83 2.19
C PHE A 56 0.34 2.79 1.03
N MET A 57 1.35 3.66 1.13
CA MET A 57 1.73 4.52 0.02
C MET A 57 2.65 3.75 -0.93
N VAL A 58 2.38 3.78 -2.23
CA VAL A 58 3.03 2.93 -3.24
C VAL A 58 4.00 3.76 -4.09
N PRO A 59 5.33 3.66 -3.88
CA PRO A 59 6.31 4.45 -4.62
C PRO A 59 6.31 4.08 -6.11
N GLY A 60 6.27 5.08 -6.99
CA GLY A 60 6.29 4.87 -8.44
C GLY A 60 4.99 4.36 -9.04
N MET A 61 3.93 4.15 -8.25
CA MET A 61 2.61 3.84 -8.80
C MET A 61 1.90 5.11 -9.25
N LEU A 62 1.29 5.05 -10.44
CA LEU A 62 0.41 6.11 -10.97
C LEU A 62 -1.02 5.94 -10.40
N HIS A 63 -2.03 6.33 -11.19
CA HIS A 63 -3.43 6.23 -10.80
C HIS A 63 -3.92 4.77 -10.79
N CYS A 64 -4.18 4.25 -9.59
CA CYS A 64 -4.59 2.87 -9.28
C CYS A 64 -3.59 1.76 -9.67
N ALA A 65 -2.88 1.90 -10.78
CA ALA A 65 -1.94 0.93 -11.34
C ALA A 65 -0.91 1.62 -12.25
N GLY A 66 0.06 0.86 -12.74
CA GLY A 66 1.08 1.34 -13.66
C GLY A 66 2.14 2.21 -13.01
N GLY A 67 3.04 2.74 -13.85
CA GLY A 67 4.23 3.48 -13.41
C GLY A 67 5.45 2.59 -13.14
N PRO A 68 6.59 3.20 -12.81
CA PRO A 68 7.86 2.47 -12.61
C PRO A 68 7.94 1.67 -11.29
N GLY A 69 6.96 1.84 -10.40
CA GLY A 69 6.93 1.23 -9.07
C GLY A 69 6.48 -0.24 -9.04
N ALA A 70 6.73 -0.89 -7.90
CA ALA A 70 6.13 -2.18 -7.58
C ALA A 70 4.75 -1.97 -6.93
N TRP A 71 3.68 -2.27 -7.67
CA TRP A 71 2.31 -1.97 -7.26
C TRP A 71 1.36 -3.17 -7.32
N GLN A 72 1.72 -4.23 -8.05
CA GLN A 72 0.88 -5.40 -8.22
C GLN A 72 1.02 -6.35 -7.02
N THR A 73 -0.11 -6.65 -6.38
CA THR A 73 -0.24 -7.59 -5.26
C THR A 73 -1.71 -7.99 -5.13
N ASP A 74 -1.98 -9.07 -4.41
CA ASP A 74 -3.33 -9.39 -3.98
C ASP A 74 -3.65 -8.65 -2.68
N TYR A 75 -4.53 -7.65 -2.75
CA TYR A 75 -5.00 -6.91 -1.57
C TYR A 75 -6.19 -7.60 -0.89
N VAL A 76 -6.91 -8.48 -1.60
CA VAL A 76 -8.11 -9.15 -1.09
C VAL A 76 -7.71 -10.22 -0.10
N ASP A 77 -6.75 -11.07 -0.45
CA ASP A 77 -6.23 -12.11 0.46
C ASP A 77 -5.70 -11.52 1.78
N LEU A 78 -5.06 -10.35 1.70
CA LEU A 78 -4.57 -9.62 2.88
C LEU A 78 -5.72 -9.10 3.76
N LEU A 79 -6.80 -8.62 3.14
CA LEU A 79 -8.00 -8.17 3.84
C LEU A 79 -8.74 -9.34 4.49
N VAL A 80 -8.85 -10.48 3.79
CA VAL A 80 -9.44 -11.71 4.32
C VAL A 80 -8.64 -12.19 5.53
N ALA A 81 -7.32 -12.33 5.41
CA ALA A 81 -6.46 -12.72 6.53
C ALA A 81 -6.55 -11.75 7.72
N TRP A 82 -6.68 -10.44 7.47
CA TRP A 82 -6.86 -9.47 8.55
C TRP A 82 -8.23 -9.59 9.21
N ARG A 83 -9.30 -9.79 8.44
CA ARG A 83 -10.67 -9.90 8.95
C ARG A 83 -10.91 -11.21 9.71
N GLU A 84 -10.47 -12.33 9.14
CA GLU A 84 -10.82 -13.67 9.62
C GLU A 84 -9.81 -14.19 10.65
N ASP A 85 -8.52 -13.94 10.43
CA ASP A 85 -7.45 -14.43 11.31
C ASP A 85 -6.87 -13.36 12.25
N GLY A 86 -7.33 -12.11 12.15
CA GLY A 86 -6.74 -10.98 12.89
C GLY A 86 -5.31 -10.62 12.45
N LYS A 87 -4.86 -11.10 11.30
CA LYS A 87 -3.49 -10.91 10.80
C LYS A 87 -3.38 -9.63 9.98
N ALA A 88 -3.23 -8.49 10.65
CA ALA A 88 -2.97 -7.22 9.98
C ALA A 88 -1.65 -7.26 9.18
N PRO A 89 -1.61 -6.76 7.93
CA PRO A 89 -0.39 -6.76 7.13
C PRO A 89 0.64 -5.80 7.73
N LYS A 90 1.77 -6.34 8.21
CA LYS A 90 2.91 -5.52 8.71
C LYS A 90 3.76 -4.93 7.58
N ARG A 91 3.69 -5.55 6.40
CA ARG A 91 4.24 -5.13 5.11
C ARG A 91 3.52 -5.91 4.01
N ILE A 92 3.46 -5.36 2.80
CA ILE A 92 2.86 -6.03 1.64
C ILE A 92 3.94 -6.20 0.58
N VAL A 93 4.19 -7.41 0.10
CA VAL A 93 5.16 -7.60 -0.99
C VAL A 93 4.46 -7.32 -2.31
N ALA A 94 4.86 -6.25 -2.99
CA ALA A 94 4.34 -5.90 -4.31
C ALA A 94 5.39 -6.15 -5.40
N THR A 95 4.90 -6.35 -6.62
CA THR A 95 5.72 -6.62 -7.82
C THR A 95 5.60 -5.48 -8.82
N GLN A 96 6.71 -5.14 -9.49
CA GLN A 96 6.72 -4.35 -10.71
C GLN A 96 6.42 -5.32 -11.87
N PRO A 97 5.24 -5.26 -12.50
CA PRO A 97 4.80 -6.32 -13.42
C PRO A 97 5.37 -6.19 -14.84
N GLY A 98 6.33 -5.29 -15.07
CA GLY A 98 6.75 -4.87 -16.39
C GLY A 98 5.86 -3.73 -16.95
N PRO A 99 5.93 -3.44 -18.24
CA PRO A 99 5.10 -2.43 -18.89
C PRO A 99 3.68 -2.97 -19.04
N VAL A 100 2.73 -2.26 -18.46
CA VAL A 100 1.30 -2.49 -18.66
C VAL A 100 0.79 -1.49 -19.68
N ALA A 101 0.24 -1.96 -20.80
CA ALA A 101 -0.47 -1.10 -21.72
C ALA A 101 -1.79 -0.64 -21.08
N MET A 102 -2.09 0.66 -21.11
CA MET A 102 -3.37 1.19 -20.65
C MET A 102 -4.52 0.50 -21.41
N GLY A 103 -5.32 -0.30 -20.70
CA GLY A 103 -6.41 -1.11 -21.28
C GLY A 103 -6.18 -2.63 -21.22
N HIS A 104 -4.97 -3.07 -20.89
CA HIS A 104 -4.66 -4.49 -20.68
C HIS A 104 -4.03 -4.68 -19.30
N LEU A 105 -4.81 -5.24 -18.37
CA LEU A 105 -4.29 -5.82 -17.12
C LEU A 105 -3.50 -7.13 -17.39
N ALA A 106 -3.42 -7.57 -18.65
CA ALA A 106 -2.59 -8.67 -19.10
C ALA A 106 -1.24 -8.12 -19.61
N PRO A 107 -0.11 -8.77 -19.27
CA PRO A 107 1.19 -8.37 -19.75
C PRO A 107 1.28 -8.55 -21.28
N ASP A 108 1.65 -7.49 -22.01
CA ASP A 108 2.13 -7.62 -23.40
C ASP A 108 3.52 -8.24 -23.36
N GLU A 109 3.67 -9.45 -23.93
CA GLU A 109 4.93 -10.19 -24.02
C GLU A 109 6.05 -9.42 -24.73
N ARG A 110 5.73 -8.40 -25.54
CA ARG A 110 6.70 -7.71 -26.40
C ARG A 110 7.41 -6.54 -25.74
N VAL A 111 7.01 -6.11 -24.54
CA VAL A 111 7.70 -5.02 -23.82
C VAL A 111 8.66 -5.59 -22.77
N ALA A 112 9.47 -6.54 -23.19
CA ALA A 112 10.54 -7.13 -22.41
C ALA A 112 11.71 -6.14 -22.28
N GLN A 113 11.63 -5.17 -21.36
CA GLN A 113 12.80 -4.35 -20.97
C GLN A 113 12.69 -3.51 -19.68
N THR A 114 11.54 -3.43 -18.99
CA THR A 114 11.54 -2.87 -17.62
C THR A 114 11.93 -3.94 -16.62
N ARG A 115 12.89 -3.62 -15.76
CA ARG A 115 13.41 -4.51 -14.71
C ARG A 115 12.23 -4.94 -13.83
N ARG A 116 11.87 -6.22 -13.85
CA ARG A 116 10.93 -6.81 -12.89
C ARG A 116 11.63 -6.86 -11.53
N PHE A 117 11.00 -6.32 -10.51
CA PHE A 117 11.49 -6.37 -9.14
C PHE A 117 10.32 -6.41 -8.16
N THR A 118 10.60 -6.77 -6.91
CA THR A 118 9.64 -6.74 -5.81
C THR A 118 10.06 -5.75 -4.75
N ARG A 119 9.09 -5.10 -4.08
CA ARG A 119 9.35 -4.23 -2.92
C ARG A 119 8.35 -4.50 -1.82
N PRO A 120 8.74 -4.39 -0.53
CA PRO A 120 7.76 -4.29 0.54
C PRO A 120 7.13 -2.89 0.50
N LEU A 121 5.81 -2.83 0.36
CA LEU A 121 5.01 -1.67 0.74
C LEU A 121 4.94 -1.65 2.27
N CYS A 122 5.19 -0.48 2.83
CA CYS A 122 5.26 -0.26 4.26
C CYS A 122 4.04 0.54 4.74
N PRO A 123 3.54 0.24 5.95
CA PRO A 123 2.43 1.01 6.52
C PRO A 123 2.89 2.44 6.80
N HIS A 124 2.18 3.43 6.25
CA HIS A 124 2.51 4.85 6.40
C HIS A 124 2.50 5.26 7.89
N PRO A 125 3.55 5.94 8.40
CA PRO A 125 4.57 6.70 7.65
C PRO A 125 5.87 5.96 7.33
N GLN A 126 5.95 4.64 7.54
CA GLN A 126 7.17 3.89 7.26
C GLN A 126 7.52 3.89 5.76
N ARG A 127 8.81 3.77 5.47
CA ARG A 127 9.35 3.62 4.11
C ARG A 127 10.18 2.34 3.98
N ALA A 128 10.26 1.83 2.76
CA ALA A 128 11.12 0.70 2.44
C ALA A 128 12.58 1.16 2.34
N GLU A 129 13.48 0.51 3.06
CA GLU A 129 14.92 0.75 3.03
C GLU A 129 15.67 -0.53 2.67
N TYR A 130 16.60 -0.41 1.72
CA TYR A 130 17.47 -1.52 1.34
C TYR A 130 18.42 -1.87 2.49
N ARG A 131 18.63 -3.16 2.72
CA ARG A 131 19.49 -3.65 3.82
C ARG A 131 20.99 -3.50 3.52
N GLY A 132 21.35 -3.03 2.32
CA GLY A 132 22.74 -2.85 1.88
C GLY A 132 23.43 -4.12 1.40
N ARG A 133 22.71 -5.25 1.30
CA ARG A 133 23.24 -6.54 0.83
C ARG A 133 22.13 -7.38 0.20
N GLY A 134 22.52 -8.29 -0.70
CA GLY A 134 21.62 -9.15 -1.46
C GLY A 134 21.29 -8.58 -2.84
N ASP A 135 20.32 -9.19 -3.52
CA ASP A 135 19.78 -8.63 -4.76
C ASP A 135 18.83 -7.48 -4.42
N GLU A 136 19.12 -6.29 -4.94
CA GLU A 136 18.25 -5.13 -4.79
C GLU A 136 16.87 -5.36 -5.40
N ASN A 137 16.69 -6.27 -6.34
CA ASN A 137 15.38 -6.54 -6.97
C ASN A 137 14.46 -7.44 -6.12
N ASP A 138 14.95 -7.99 -5.00
CA ASP A 138 14.21 -8.88 -4.12
C ASP A 138 13.75 -8.16 -2.84
N ALA A 139 12.43 -8.12 -2.60
CA ALA A 139 11.80 -7.52 -1.42
C ALA A 139 12.29 -8.09 -0.08
N ALA A 140 12.84 -9.30 -0.04
CA ALA A 140 13.45 -9.87 1.17
C ALA A 140 14.65 -9.07 1.66
N ASN A 141 15.37 -8.40 0.75
CA ASN A 141 16.54 -7.60 1.06
C ASN A 141 16.21 -6.15 1.46
N TRP A 142 14.93 -5.86 1.71
CA TRP A 142 14.42 -4.57 2.16
C TRP A 142 13.77 -4.71 3.54
N ARG A 143 13.58 -3.58 4.24
CA ARG A 143 12.84 -3.50 5.51
C ARG A 143 12.00 -2.24 5.57
N CYS A 144 10.90 -2.30 6.32
CA CYS A 144 10.13 -1.12 6.65
C CYS A 144 10.74 -0.44 7.86
N ASN A 145 11.05 0.85 7.71
CA ASN A 145 11.64 1.68 8.75
C ASN A 145 10.83 2.97 8.88
N ASN A 146 10.75 3.50 10.10
CA ASN A 146 10.24 4.85 10.30
C ASN A 146 11.15 5.87 9.58
N PRO A 147 10.62 7.01 9.15
CA PRO A 147 11.40 8.03 8.48
C PRO A 147 12.61 8.53 9.26
#